data_AF-A0A0B1TIK4-F1
#
_entry.id   AF-A0A0B1TIK4-F1
#
_cell.length_a   1.000
_cell.length_b   1.000
_cell.length_c   1.000
_cell.angle_alpha   90.00
_cell.angle_beta   90.00
_cell.angle_gamma   90.00
#
_symmetry.space_group_name_H-M   'P 1'
#
loop_
_entity.id
_entity.type
_entity.pdbx_description
1 polymer ?
#
loop_
_entity_poly.entity_id
_entity_poly.type
_entity_poly.pdbx_seq_one_letter_code
_entity_poly.pdbx_strand_id
1 'polypeptide(L)'
;MTSRAVRGRVNLETIRLISRTPQVLIQDELDDAGFLSREILQRMVNDILKQGIPIPVHPLFKLQKPKLKLGERSMLLETNFELNQNLIRQLTAEILI
;
A
#
# COMPACT_ATOMS: atom_id res chain seq x y z
N MET A 1 -11.16 -11.75 7.96
CA MET A 1 -11.49 -10.33 7.74
C MET A 1 -11.12 -9.98 6.31
N THR A 2 -12.05 -9.50 5.48
CA THR A 2 -11.71 -9.05 4.12
C THR A 2 -10.84 -7.81 4.20
N SER A 3 -9.71 -7.81 3.49
CA SER A 3 -8.85 -6.63 3.42
C SER A 3 -9.62 -5.51 2.74
N ARG A 4 -10.03 -4.52 3.53
CA ARG A 4 -10.69 -3.29 3.04
C ARG A 4 -9.68 -2.21 2.65
N ALA A 5 -8.40 -2.54 2.60
CA ALA A 5 -7.34 -1.61 2.28
C ALA A 5 -6.34 -2.23 1.31
N VAL A 6 -5.83 -1.40 0.39
CA VAL A 6 -4.65 -1.71 -0.41
C VAL A 6 -3.42 -1.32 0.42
N ARG A 7 -2.47 -2.24 0.59
CA ARG A 7 -1.22 -1.99 1.31
C ARG A 7 -0.05 -2.13 0.37
N GLY A 8 0.91 -1.22 0.52
CA GLY A 8 2.16 -1.25 -0.24
C GLY A 8 3.32 -1.76 0.59
N ARG A 9 4.37 -2.19 -0.09
CA ARG A 9 5.70 -2.37 0.49
C ARG A 9 6.72 -1.94 -0.56
N VAL A 10 7.73 -1.21 -0.12
CA VAL A 10 8.88 -0.79 -0.93
C VAL A 10 10.11 -1.55 -0.44
N ASN A 11 10.92 -1.97 -1.41
CA ASN A 11 12.26 -2.50 -1.18
C ASN A 11 13.26 -1.56 -1.88
N LEU A 12 14.13 -0.91 -1.12
CA LEU A 12 15.15 -0.01 -1.64
C LEU A 12 16.39 -0.81 -1.99
N GLU A 13 16.72 -0.91 -3.28
CA GLU A 13 17.91 -1.65 -3.72
C GLU A 13 19.19 -0.81 -3.55
N THR A 14 19.18 0.42 -4.08
CA THR A 14 20.33 1.32 -4.08
C THR A 14 19.92 2.74 -3.73
N ILE A 15 20.69 3.39 -2.86
CA ILE A 15 20.59 4.83 -2.57
C ILE A 15 21.90 5.47 -3.01
N ARG A 16 21.81 6.54 -3.80
CA ARG A 16 22.97 7.37 -4.16
C ARG A 16 22.76 8.76 -3.62
N LEU A 17 23.61 9.15 -2.69
CA LEU A 17 23.70 10.54 -2.24
C LEU A 17 24.71 11.23 -3.15
N ILE A 18 24.40 12.44 -3.62
CA ILE A 18 25.30 13.18 -4.52
C ILE A 18 25.59 14.53 -3.85
N SER A 19 26.87 14.79 -3.57
CA SER A 19 27.27 16.08 -3.04
C SER A 19 27.05 17.17 -4.09
N ARG A 20 26.21 18.16 -3.77
CA ARG A 20 26.06 19.39 -4.58
C ARG A 20 26.96 20.53 -4.09
N THR A 21 27.50 20.38 -2.89
CA THR A 21 28.38 21.35 -2.22
C THR A 21 29.52 20.57 -1.54
N PRO A 22 30.57 20.21 -2.30
CA PRO A 22 31.64 19.31 -1.84
C PRO A 22 32.54 19.89 -0.75
N GLN A 23 32.28 21.11 -0.29
CA GLN A 23 33.06 21.79 0.75
C GLN A 23 32.75 21.28 2.16
N VAL A 24 31.65 20.53 2.35
CA VAL A 24 31.16 20.11 3.68
C VAL A 24 31.29 18.60 3.90
N LEU A 25 30.91 17.80 2.91
CA LEU A 25 30.99 16.34 2.95
C LEU A 25 31.61 15.84 1.65
N ILE A 26 32.64 15.00 1.79
CA ILE A 26 33.23 14.30 0.66
C ILE A 26 32.32 13.13 0.26
N GLN A 27 32.43 12.70 -1.00
CA GLN A 27 31.51 11.71 -1.57
C GLN A 27 31.58 10.36 -0.84
N ASP A 28 32.75 9.95 -0.36
CA ASP A 28 32.94 8.70 0.37
C ASP A 28 32.14 8.67 1.69
N GLU A 29 32.12 9.77 2.44
CA GLU A 29 31.32 9.91 3.67
C GLU A 29 29.82 9.86 3.37
N LEU A 30 29.41 10.40 2.23
CA LEU A 30 28.02 10.34 1.77
C LEU A 30 27.63 8.93 1.32
N ASP A 31 28.55 8.16 0.74
CA ASP A 31 28.28 6.79 0.33
C ASP A 31 28.08 5.87 1.55
N ASP A 32 28.89 6.04 2.59
CA ASP A 32 28.73 5.35 3.89
C ASP A 32 27.40 5.74 4.57
N ALA A 33 27.05 7.03 4.58
CA ALA A 33 25.76 7.50 5.06
C ALA A 33 24.59 6.97 4.22
N GLY A 34 24.79 6.81 2.90
CA GLY A 34 23.84 6.21 1.97
C GLY A 34 23.53 4.75 2.33
N PHE A 35 24.55 3.97 2.68
CA PHE A 35 24.37 2.60 3.13
C PHE A 35 23.57 2.50 4.43
N LEU A 36 23.93 3.32 5.43
CA LEU A 36 23.24 3.35 6.74
C LEU A 36 21.79 3.84 6.63
N SER A 37 21.56 4.86 5.80
CA SER A 37 20.24 5.49 5.63
C SER A 37 19.24 4.58 4.93
N ARG A 38 19.69 3.59 4.14
CA ARG A 38 18.82 2.69 3.37
C ARG A 38 17.80 1.97 4.23
N GLU A 39 18.25 1.36 5.32
CA GLU A 39 17.35 0.58 6.17
C GLU A 39 16.37 1.48 6.91
N ILE A 40 16.84 2.63 7.39
CA ILE A 40 16.02 3.62 8.11
C ILE A 40 14.96 4.19 7.16
N LEU A 41 15.35 4.64 5.97
CA LEU A 41 14.44 5.18 4.95
C LEU A 41 13.41 4.14 4.50
N GLN A 42 13.85 2.92 4.22
CA GLN A 42 12.97 1.83 3.85
C GLN A 42 11.94 1.56 4.95
N ARG A 43 12.37 1.52 6.21
CA ARG A 43 11.48 1.31 7.36
C ARG A 43 10.47 2.44 7.49
N MET A 44 10.91 3.69 7.43
CA MET A 44 10.02 4.85 7.51
C MET A 44 8.95 4.84 6.42
N VAL A 45 9.33 4.59 5.16
CA VAL A 45 8.37 4.52 4.05
C VAL A 45 7.41 3.35 4.22
N ASN A 46 7.92 2.17 4.61
CA ASN A 46 7.08 1.00 4.81
C ASN A 46 6.12 1.14 5.98
N ASP A 47 6.49 1.84 7.05
CA ASP A 47 5.59 2.11 8.17
C ASP A 47 4.38 2.97 7.75
N ILE A 48 4.60 3.92 6.82
CA ILE A 48 3.52 4.70 6.19
C ILE A 48 2.66 3.80 5.29
N LEU A 49 3.29 3.04 4.38
CA LEU A 49 2.57 2.19 3.42
C LEU A 49 1.79 1.04 4.08
N LYS A 50 2.22 0.60 5.27
CA LYS A 50 1.55 -0.44 6.06
C LYS A 50 0.16 -0.01 6.53
N GLN A 51 -0.06 1.28 6.75
CA GLN A 51 -1.39 1.82 7.08
C GLN A 51 -2.38 1.50 5.95
N GLY A 52 -1.90 1.56 4.71
CA GLY A 52 -2.66 1.27 3.51
C GLY A 52 -3.69 2.36 3.19
N ILE A 53 -4.31 2.22 2.04
CA ILE A 53 -5.37 3.12 1.56
C ILE A 53 -6.69 2.34 1.60
N PRO A 54 -7.72 2.83 2.32
CA PRO A 54 -9.01 2.16 2.38
C PRO A 54 -9.70 2.18 1.01
N ILE A 55 -10.31 1.06 0.65
CA ILE A 55 -11.10 0.92 -0.57
C ILE A 55 -12.57 1.13 -0.18
N PRO A 56 -13.31 2.04 -0.84
CA PRO A 56 -14.70 2.32 -0.53
C PRO A 56 -15.62 1.20 -1.04
N VAL A 57 -15.64 0.08 -0.32
CA VAL A 57 -16.46 -1.09 -0.65
C VAL A 57 -17.57 -1.23 0.38
N HIS A 58 -18.81 -1.31 -0.09
CA HIS A 58 -19.96 -1.53 0.77
C HIS A 58 -19.82 -2.88 1.52
N PRO A 59 -20.14 -2.97 2.83
CA PRO A 59 -19.94 -4.19 3.63
C PRO A 59 -20.66 -5.44 3.10
N LEU A 60 -21.65 -5.25 2.23
CA LEU A 60 -22.33 -6.32 1.51
C LEU A 60 -21.37 -7.11 0.61
N PHE A 61 -20.37 -6.45 0.03
CA PHE A 61 -19.43 -7.06 -0.89
C PHE A 61 -18.18 -7.52 -0.14
N LYS A 62 -17.91 -8.81 -0.27
CA LYS A 62 -16.71 -9.46 0.21
C LYS A 62 -15.78 -9.70 -0.97
N LEU A 63 -14.73 -8.87 -1.10
CA LEU A 63 -13.78 -8.99 -2.20
C LEU A 63 -13.02 -10.33 -2.16
N GLN A 64 -12.84 -10.92 -3.34
CA GLN A 64 -12.25 -12.23 -3.58
C GLN A 64 -11.19 -12.18 -4.68
N LYS A 65 -10.01 -12.70 -4.38
CA LYS A 65 -8.87 -12.78 -5.32
C LYS A 65 -8.55 -11.43 -5.98
N PRO A 66 -8.32 -10.35 -5.21
CA PRO A 66 -7.97 -9.06 -5.78
C PRO A 66 -6.66 -9.13 -6.55
N LYS A 67 -6.64 -8.53 -7.73
CA LYS A 67 -5.48 -8.33 -8.61
C LYS A 67 -5.28 -6.84 -8.80
N LEU A 68 -4.04 -6.40 -8.63
CA LEU A 68 -3.65 -5.01 -8.82
C LEU A 68 -2.88 -4.88 -10.13
N LYS A 69 -3.28 -3.94 -10.98
CA LYS A 69 -2.54 -3.55 -12.19
C LYS A 69 -2.16 -2.08 -12.08
N LEU A 70 -0.93 -1.76 -12.43
CA LEU A 70 -0.42 -0.40 -12.46
C LEU A 70 -0.49 0.12 -13.89
N GLY A 71 -1.12 1.28 -14.07
CA GLY A 71 -1.03 2.09 -15.28
C GLY A 71 -0.11 3.30 -15.05
N GLU A 72 0.09 4.15 -16.06
CA GLU A 72 1.01 5.29 -15.97
C GLU A 72 0.70 6.25 -14.81
N ARG A 73 -0.60 6.48 -14.54
CA ARG A 73 -1.07 7.40 -13.48
C ARG A 73 -2.28 6.86 -12.73
N SER A 74 -2.50 5.55 -12.80
CA SER A 74 -3.67 4.91 -12.22
C SER A 74 -3.33 3.53 -11.68
N MET A 75 -4.16 3.07 -10.77
CA MET A 75 -4.07 1.75 -10.18
C MET A 75 -5.43 1.09 -10.36
N LEU A 76 -5.46 -0.05 -11.05
CA LEU A 76 -6.67 -0.81 -11.31
C LEU A 76 -6.71 -2.01 -10.36
N LEU A 77 -7.78 -2.08 -9.56
CA LEU A 77 -8.08 -3.21 -8.69
C LEU A 77 -9.18 -4.06 -9.34
N GLU A 78 -8.80 -5.23 -9.85
CA GLU A 78 -9.72 -6.22 -10.39
C GLU A 78 -9.99 -7.30 -9.35
N THR A 79 -11.24 -7.62 -9.06
CA THR A 79 -11.57 -8.61 -8.02
C THR A 79 -12.92 -9.25 -8.31
N ASN A 80 -13.06 -10.52 -7.92
CA ASN A 80 -14.38 -11.11 -7.77
C ASN A 80 -14.99 -10.62 -6.45
N PHE A 81 -16.29 -10.83 -6.27
CA PHE A 81 -16.93 -10.57 -4.98
C PHE A 81 -17.90 -11.69 -4.60
N GLU A 82 -18.08 -11.86 -3.31
CA GLU A 82 -19.19 -12.61 -2.72
C GLU A 82 -20.11 -11.65 -1.96
N LEU A 83 -21.40 -11.97 -1.94
CA LEU A 83 -22.36 -11.23 -1.12
C LEU A 83 -22.37 -11.79 0.29
N ASN A 84 -22.43 -10.90 1.27
CA ASN A 84 -22.59 -11.28 2.67
C ASN A 84 -24.03 -11.77 2.89
N GLN A 85 -24.21 -13.08 2.96
CA GLN A 85 -25.53 -13.70 3.09
C GLN A 85 -26.29 -13.28 4.36
N ASN A 86 -25.60 -12.99 5.46
CA ASN A 86 -26.26 -12.55 6.69
C ASN A 86 -26.90 -11.17 6.51
N LEU A 87 -26.17 -10.26 5.86
CA LEU A 87 -26.67 -8.92 5.51
C LEU A 87 -27.81 -9.01 4.48
N ILE A 88 -27.69 -9.86 3.45
CA ILE A 88 -28.79 -10.11 2.51
C ILE A 88 -30.03 -10.58 3.26
N ARG A 89 -29.92 -11.58 4.13
CA ARG A 89 -31.05 -12.12 4.89
C ARG A 89 -31.73 -11.05 5.74
N GLN A 90 -30.95 -10.21 6.42
CA GLN A 90 -31.49 -9.09 7.20
C GLN A 90 -32.27 -8.11 6.31
N LEU A 91 -31.68 -7.68 5.19
CA LEU A 91 -32.32 -6.76 4.25
C LEU A 91 -33.60 -7.35 3.64
N THR A 92 -33.59 -8.64 3.30
CA THR A 92 -34.78 -9.29 2.71
C THR A 92 -35.86 -9.61 3.73
N ALA A 93 -35.50 -9.86 4.99
CA ALA A 93 -36.46 -10.12 6.06
C ALA A 93 -37.28 -8.87 6.42
N GLU A 94 -36.68 -7.67 6.30
CA GLU A 94 -37.39 -6.39 6.48
C GLU A 94 -38.36 -6.06 5.35
N ILE A 95 -38.14 -6.60 4.13
CA ILE A 95 -38.99 -6.33 2.96
C ILE A 95 -40.23 -7.25 2.91
N LEU A 96 -40.24 -8.33 3.70
CA LEU A 96 -41.30 -9.35 3.70
C LEU A 96 -42.39 -9.13 4.78
N ILE A 97 -42.42 -7.97 5.42
CA ILE A 97 -43.48 -7.49 6.33
C ILE A 97 -44.23 -6.35 5.62
#